data_AF-A0A8G2E1M4-F1
#
_entry.id   AF-A0A8G2E1M4-F1
#
_cell.length_a   1.000
_cell.length_b   1.000
_cell.length_c   1.000
_cell.angle_alpha   90.00
_cell.angle_beta   90.00
_cell.angle_gamma   90.00
#
_symmetry.space_group_name_H-M   'P 1'
#
loop_
_entity.id
_entity.type
_entity.pdbx_description
1 polymer ?
#
loop_
_entity_poly.entity_id
_entity_poly.type
_entity_poly.pdbx_seq_one_letter_code
_entity_poly.pdbx_strand_id
1 'polypeptide(L)'
;MYSESDLQDAVAAGAMPAQAAQALRDHVAARRASPMVDEEHFRLLTGFNDIFVAIASVLLLLAVGWLGNGLRFGAPDHHPAFMAGLLVAAVSWGLAEYFTRRRHMALPSILLLGGFVGGIVFAIGALGAQMFPDAGDSLASMILCVAAGAGVLAAWAHWRRFMVPITVAVGAAAAAGVGVSLVMAAMPGSMTLPFTLLLVAGLAIFALAMWWDMSDRARTTRRSDVAFWLHLAAAPMIAHSLFHLLGVMNGDEISAARAALVIALYVAFGLVALAIDRRALLVSSLAYVLFALYGLFRQAGAVEMSWALTALVIGSALLLLSALWHHARALIVGGLPPRLSERLPYLDRAVA
;
A
#
# COMPACT_ATOMS: atom_id res chain seq x y z
N MET A 1 -29.93 8.06 -10.94
CA MET A 1 -29.11 7.69 -12.11
C MET A 1 -29.76 6.47 -12.73
N TYR A 2 -30.01 6.49 -14.03
CA TYR A 2 -30.45 5.31 -14.77
C TYR A 2 -29.23 4.44 -15.09
N SER A 3 -29.39 3.13 -14.98
CA SER A 3 -28.38 2.11 -15.24
C SER A 3 -28.33 1.73 -16.74
N GLU A 4 -27.29 1.02 -17.17
CA GLU A 4 -27.23 0.47 -18.55
C GLU A 4 -28.37 -0.51 -18.82
N SER A 5 -28.82 -1.26 -17.80
CA SER A 5 -30.00 -2.11 -17.92
C SER A 5 -31.27 -1.28 -18.16
N ASP A 6 -31.44 -0.15 -17.47
CA ASP A 6 -32.60 0.72 -17.69
C ASP A 6 -32.62 1.31 -19.11
N LEU A 7 -31.44 1.61 -19.69
CA LEU A 7 -31.31 2.09 -21.07
C LEU A 7 -31.61 0.99 -22.10
N GLN A 8 -31.18 -0.24 -21.85
CA GLN A 8 -31.49 -1.38 -22.71
C GLN A 8 -32.98 -1.74 -22.65
N ASP A 9 -33.57 -1.73 -21.46
CA ASP A 9 -34.99 -1.99 -21.24
C ASP A 9 -35.85 -0.89 -21.90
N ALA A 10 -35.44 0.38 -21.83
CA ALA A 10 -36.12 1.47 -22.51
C ALA A 10 -36.08 1.36 -24.05
N VAL A 11 -34.99 0.82 -24.62
CA VAL A 11 -34.89 0.53 -26.06
C VAL A 11 -35.75 -0.68 -26.44
N ALA A 12 -35.71 -1.75 -25.64
CA ALA A 12 -36.51 -2.95 -25.85
C ALA A 12 -38.02 -2.67 -25.75
N ALA A 13 -38.42 -1.78 -24.84
CA ALA A 13 -39.80 -1.34 -24.66
C ALA A 13 -40.27 -0.30 -25.71
N GLY A 14 -39.39 0.12 -26.63
CA GLY A 14 -39.70 1.14 -27.65
C GLY A 14 -39.89 2.55 -27.09
N ALA A 15 -39.61 2.78 -25.81
CA ALA A 15 -39.69 4.09 -25.17
C ALA A 15 -38.56 5.04 -25.63
N MET A 16 -37.45 4.48 -26.15
CA MET A 16 -36.32 5.23 -26.69
C MET A 16 -35.75 4.56 -27.95
N PRO A 17 -35.42 5.32 -29.01
CA PRO A 17 -34.68 4.79 -30.16
C PRO A 17 -33.26 4.33 -29.78
N ALA A 18 -32.79 3.22 -30.34
CA ALA A 18 -31.44 2.69 -30.09
C ALA A 18 -30.33 3.73 -30.39
N GLN A 19 -30.54 4.58 -31.39
CA GLN A 19 -29.61 5.65 -31.76
C GLN A 19 -29.52 6.75 -30.70
N ALA A 20 -30.64 7.07 -30.02
CA ALA A 20 -30.65 8.05 -28.92
C ALA A 20 -29.97 7.50 -27.67
N ALA A 21 -30.14 6.21 -27.38
CA ALA A 21 -29.39 5.53 -26.31
C ALA A 21 -27.88 5.56 -26.58
N GLN A 22 -27.46 5.32 -27.83
CA GLN A 22 -26.05 5.41 -28.20
C GLN A 22 -25.51 6.84 -28.12
N ALA A 23 -26.25 7.84 -28.61
CA ALA A 23 -25.85 9.24 -28.49
C ALA A 23 -25.72 9.70 -27.04
N LEU A 24 -26.57 9.20 -26.14
CA LEU A 24 -26.45 9.46 -24.70
C LEU A 24 -25.21 8.79 -24.09
N ARG A 25 -24.88 7.55 -24.51
CA ARG A 25 -23.62 6.89 -24.11
C ARG A 25 -22.43 7.72 -24.54
N ASP A 26 -22.41 8.16 -25.79
CA ASP A 26 -21.32 8.95 -26.35
C ASP A 26 -21.21 10.32 -25.66
N HIS A 27 -22.34 10.98 -25.37
CA HIS A 27 -22.35 12.24 -24.62
C HIS A 27 -21.87 12.08 -23.17
N VAL A 28 -22.31 11.03 -22.46
CA VAL A 28 -21.85 10.74 -21.09
C VAL A 28 -20.37 10.35 -21.08
N ALA A 29 -19.91 9.59 -22.07
CA ALA A 29 -18.50 9.27 -22.25
C ALA A 29 -17.66 10.53 -22.49
N ALA A 30 -18.11 11.43 -23.38
CA ALA A 30 -17.46 12.72 -23.63
C ALA A 30 -17.50 13.65 -22.39
N ARG A 31 -18.59 13.63 -21.62
CA ARG A 31 -18.73 14.43 -20.39
C ARG A 31 -17.86 13.88 -19.25
N ARG A 32 -17.68 12.57 -19.17
CA ARG A 32 -16.70 11.92 -18.26
C ARG A 32 -15.26 12.10 -18.72
N ALA A 33 -15.04 12.34 -20.02
CA ALA A 33 -13.76 12.77 -20.57
C ALA A 33 -13.44 14.26 -20.30
N SER A 34 -14.36 15.01 -19.67
CA SER A 34 -14.06 16.32 -19.08
C SER A 34 -13.30 16.12 -17.75
N PRO A 35 -12.22 16.88 -17.46
CA PRO A 35 -11.12 16.49 -16.59
C PRO A 35 -11.41 16.64 -15.08
N MET A 36 -12.60 16.22 -14.64
CA MET A 36 -13.02 16.30 -13.23
C MET A 36 -13.22 14.96 -12.54
N VAL A 37 -13.00 13.82 -13.21
CA VAL A 37 -13.13 12.51 -12.55
C VAL A 37 -12.08 11.53 -13.08
N ASP A 38 -10.83 11.81 -12.77
CA ASP A 38 -9.77 10.80 -12.82
C ASP A 38 -8.93 10.87 -11.54
N GLU A 39 -9.65 10.84 -10.42
CA GLU A 39 -9.05 10.69 -9.09
C GLU A 39 -9.22 9.22 -8.73
N GLU A 40 -8.13 8.46 -8.87
CA GLU A 40 -7.90 7.12 -8.33
C GLU A 40 -9.19 6.39 -7.90
N HIS A 41 -10.02 6.00 -8.87
CA HIS A 41 -11.22 5.21 -8.57
C HIS A 41 -10.74 3.83 -8.14
N PHE A 42 -10.40 3.71 -6.86
CA PHE A 42 -10.31 2.43 -6.19
C PHE A 42 -11.70 1.82 -6.26
N ARG A 43 -11.92 0.96 -7.24
CA ARG A 43 -12.95 -0.07 -7.16
C ARG A 43 -12.55 -1.13 -6.11
N LEU A 44 -12.11 -0.69 -4.92
CA LEU A 44 -11.92 -1.56 -3.76
C LEU A 44 -13.27 -2.13 -3.33
N LEU A 45 -14.35 -1.37 -3.56
CA LEU A 45 -15.73 -1.80 -3.32
C LEU A 45 -16.47 -1.78 -4.65
N THR A 46 -16.56 -2.93 -5.31
CA THR A 46 -17.45 -3.09 -6.48
C THR A 46 -18.93 -3.21 -6.09
N GLY A 47 -19.21 -3.41 -4.79
CA GLY A 47 -20.56 -3.36 -4.21
C GLY A 47 -20.61 -3.90 -2.77
N PHE A 48 -21.77 -3.85 -2.12
CA PHE A 48 -22.00 -4.40 -0.76
C PHE A 48 -21.64 -5.89 -0.65
N ASN A 49 -21.73 -6.62 -1.77
CA ASN A 49 -21.33 -8.02 -1.86
C ASN A 49 -19.85 -8.26 -1.50
N ASP A 50 -18.94 -7.34 -1.86
CA ASP A 50 -17.51 -7.49 -1.56
C ASP A 50 -17.27 -7.43 -0.04
N ILE A 51 -18.00 -6.55 0.65
CA ILE A 51 -17.95 -6.41 2.10
C ILE A 51 -18.48 -7.68 2.78
N PHE A 52 -19.60 -8.21 2.29
CA PHE A 52 -20.18 -9.45 2.83
C PHE A 52 -19.20 -10.63 2.68
N VAL A 53 -18.65 -10.83 1.48
CA VAL A 53 -17.69 -11.91 1.20
C VAL A 53 -16.41 -11.73 2.03
N ALA A 54 -15.95 -10.50 2.22
CA ALA A 54 -14.79 -10.21 3.04
C ALA A 54 -14.98 -10.54 4.52
N ILE A 55 -16.11 -10.13 5.11
CA ILE A 55 -16.45 -10.46 6.50
C ILE A 55 -16.58 -11.97 6.66
N ALA A 56 -17.29 -12.64 5.74
CA ALA A 56 -17.43 -14.10 5.75
C ALA A 56 -16.06 -14.81 5.64
N SER A 57 -15.17 -14.29 4.78
CA SER A 57 -13.82 -14.83 4.63
C SER A 57 -13.01 -14.66 5.91
N VAL A 58 -13.05 -13.49 6.57
CA VAL A 58 -12.36 -13.27 7.85
C VAL A 58 -12.87 -14.22 8.93
N LEU A 59 -14.19 -14.33 9.10
CA LEU A 59 -14.79 -15.25 10.08
C LEU A 59 -14.39 -16.70 9.82
N LEU A 60 -14.42 -17.14 8.56
CA LEU A 60 -14.02 -18.47 8.16
C LEU A 60 -12.52 -18.71 8.43
N LEU A 61 -11.64 -17.78 8.04
CA LEU A 61 -10.20 -17.93 8.25
C LEU A 61 -9.85 -17.95 9.74
N LEU A 62 -10.51 -17.15 10.58
CA LEU A 62 -10.35 -17.20 12.04
C LEU A 62 -10.80 -18.55 12.60
N ALA A 63 -11.96 -19.06 12.18
CA ALA A 63 -12.46 -20.36 12.60
C ALA A 63 -11.51 -21.50 12.18
N VAL A 64 -11.02 -21.46 10.94
CA VAL A 64 -10.05 -22.43 10.40
C VAL A 64 -8.71 -22.37 11.16
N GLY A 65 -8.23 -21.17 11.48
CA GLY A 65 -7.03 -20.99 12.30
C GLY A 65 -7.21 -21.57 13.70
N TRP A 66 -8.36 -21.34 14.34
CA TRP A 66 -8.68 -21.91 15.64
C TRP A 66 -8.73 -23.44 15.61
N LEU A 67 -9.43 -24.01 14.62
CA LEU A 67 -9.49 -25.46 14.41
C LEU A 67 -8.10 -26.05 14.16
N GLY A 68 -7.29 -25.39 13.33
CA GLY A 68 -5.91 -25.79 13.07
C GLY A 68 -5.03 -25.74 14.31
N ASN A 69 -5.27 -24.79 15.22
CA ASN A 69 -4.55 -24.75 16.50
C ASN A 69 -4.89 -25.94 17.43
N GLY A 70 -6.07 -26.55 17.25
CA GLY A 70 -6.45 -27.80 17.92
C GLY A 70 -5.73 -29.04 17.37
N LEU A 71 -5.24 -28.99 16.13
CA LEU A 71 -4.48 -30.07 15.49
C LEU A 71 -2.98 -29.91 15.81
N ARG A 72 -2.60 -30.28 17.02
CA ARG A 72 -1.28 -29.92 17.59
C ARG A 72 -0.11 -30.73 17.07
N PHE A 73 -0.31 -32.00 16.67
CA PHE A 73 0.75 -32.89 16.14
C PHE A 73 2.08 -32.85 16.94
N GLY A 74 2.00 -32.85 18.28
CA GLY A 74 3.17 -32.79 19.15
C GLY A 74 3.59 -31.39 19.61
N ALA A 75 2.87 -30.33 19.26
CA ALA A 75 3.13 -28.98 19.77
C ALA A 75 2.91 -28.91 21.31
N PRO A 76 3.87 -28.34 22.08
CA PRO A 76 3.74 -28.17 23.52
C PRO A 76 2.50 -27.37 23.88
N ASP A 77 1.84 -27.68 25.00
CA ASP A 77 0.68 -26.91 25.48
C ASP A 77 1.04 -25.41 25.59
N HIS A 78 0.12 -24.54 25.16
CA HIS A 78 0.29 -23.07 25.03
C HIS A 78 1.09 -22.55 23.82
N HIS A 79 1.78 -23.39 23.05
CA HIS A 79 2.41 -22.94 21.79
C HIS A 79 1.41 -22.95 20.61
N PRO A 80 1.48 -21.97 19.68
CA PRO A 80 0.67 -22.01 18.48
C PRO A 80 1.06 -23.20 17.59
N ALA A 81 0.08 -24.00 17.16
CA ALA A 81 0.33 -25.12 16.26
C ALA A 81 0.48 -24.65 14.81
N PHE A 82 1.46 -25.19 14.09
CA PHE A 82 1.73 -24.85 12.70
C PHE A 82 0.53 -25.10 11.76
N MET A 83 -0.32 -26.06 12.10
CA MET A 83 -1.57 -26.37 11.40
C MET A 83 -2.52 -25.17 11.32
N ALA A 84 -2.52 -24.27 12.31
CA ALA A 84 -3.34 -23.06 12.25
C ALA A 84 -2.98 -22.21 11.02
N GLY A 85 -1.69 -21.96 10.81
CA GLY A 85 -1.22 -21.20 9.64
C GLY A 85 -1.41 -21.99 8.34
N LEU A 86 -1.12 -23.30 8.35
CA LEU A 86 -1.18 -24.12 7.14
C LEU A 86 -2.60 -24.22 6.59
N LEU A 87 -3.59 -24.47 7.46
CA LEU A 87 -4.99 -24.55 7.05
C LEU A 87 -5.53 -23.19 6.60
N VAL A 88 -5.16 -22.11 7.30
CA VAL A 88 -5.50 -20.74 6.87
C VAL A 88 -4.94 -20.47 5.47
N ALA A 89 -3.69 -20.85 5.20
CA ALA A 89 -3.09 -20.70 3.88
C ALA A 89 -3.82 -21.54 2.81
N ALA A 90 -4.09 -22.81 3.09
CA ALA A 90 -4.78 -23.71 2.16
C ALA A 90 -6.19 -23.21 1.81
N VAL A 91 -6.98 -22.81 2.82
CA VAL A 91 -8.32 -22.25 2.62
C VAL A 91 -8.24 -20.91 1.89
N SER A 92 -7.30 -20.05 2.24
CA SER A 92 -7.10 -18.76 1.55
C SER A 92 -6.84 -18.95 0.05
N TRP A 93 -5.97 -19.90 -0.31
CA TRP A 93 -5.70 -20.24 -1.71
C TRP A 93 -6.94 -20.79 -2.42
N GLY A 94 -7.66 -21.72 -1.79
CA GLY A 94 -8.89 -22.30 -2.34
C GLY A 94 -9.98 -21.26 -2.58
N LEU A 95 -10.17 -20.32 -1.64
CA LEU A 95 -11.10 -19.21 -1.80
C LEU A 95 -10.63 -18.22 -2.87
N ALA A 96 -9.33 -17.92 -2.95
CA ALA A 96 -8.78 -17.03 -3.97
C ALA A 96 -8.98 -17.59 -5.38
N GLU A 97 -8.91 -18.91 -5.54
CA GLU A 97 -9.21 -19.60 -6.79
C GLU A 97 -10.63 -19.33 -7.31
N TYR A 98 -11.58 -19.07 -6.43
CA TYR A 98 -12.94 -18.67 -6.78
C TYR A 98 -13.12 -17.13 -6.82
N PHE A 99 -12.88 -16.45 -5.69
CA PHE A 99 -13.18 -15.03 -5.53
C PHE A 99 -12.22 -14.10 -6.27
N THR A 100 -10.94 -14.45 -6.33
CA THR A 100 -9.93 -13.68 -7.05
C THR A 100 -9.90 -14.03 -8.53
N ARG A 101 -9.75 -15.32 -8.85
CA ARG A 101 -9.52 -15.74 -10.25
C ARG A 101 -10.78 -15.74 -11.11
N ARG A 102 -11.92 -16.17 -10.57
CA ARG A 102 -13.17 -16.31 -11.35
C ARG A 102 -14.11 -15.13 -11.17
N ARG A 103 -14.20 -14.58 -9.96
CA ARG A 103 -15.11 -13.46 -9.64
C ARG A 103 -14.45 -12.07 -9.72
N HIS A 104 -13.12 -11.99 -9.81
CA HIS A 104 -12.38 -10.72 -9.92
C HIS A 104 -12.70 -9.68 -8.82
N MET A 105 -12.98 -10.13 -7.59
CA MET A 105 -13.32 -9.23 -6.47
C MET A 105 -12.06 -8.65 -5.82
N ALA A 106 -11.95 -7.32 -5.70
CA ALA A 106 -10.71 -6.69 -5.23
C ALA A 106 -10.46 -6.87 -3.72
N LEU A 107 -11.42 -6.49 -2.87
CA LEU A 107 -11.24 -6.48 -1.41
C LEU A 107 -11.07 -7.88 -0.80
N PRO A 108 -11.91 -8.89 -1.15
CA PRO A 108 -11.66 -10.26 -0.73
C PRO A 108 -10.28 -10.77 -1.17
N SER A 109 -9.80 -10.40 -2.36
CA SER A 109 -8.48 -10.84 -2.85
C SER A 109 -7.33 -10.31 -2.00
N ILE A 110 -7.43 -9.07 -1.50
CA ILE A 110 -6.42 -8.50 -0.59
C ILE A 110 -6.39 -9.28 0.73
N LEU A 111 -7.57 -9.57 1.30
CA LEU A 111 -7.68 -10.34 2.54
C LEU A 111 -7.14 -11.76 2.38
N LEU A 112 -7.49 -12.44 1.29
CA LEU A 112 -7.05 -13.81 1.00
C LEU A 112 -5.56 -13.88 0.71
N LEU A 113 -4.98 -12.86 0.07
CA LEU A 113 -3.52 -12.74 -0.05
C LEU A 113 -2.85 -12.67 1.33
N GLY A 114 -3.38 -11.82 2.23
CA GLY A 114 -2.89 -11.69 3.60
C GLY A 114 -2.99 -13.01 4.37
N GLY A 115 -4.14 -13.69 4.28
CA GLY A 115 -4.35 -15.01 4.87
C GLY A 115 -3.41 -16.07 4.30
N PHE A 116 -3.16 -16.07 2.99
CA PHE A 116 -2.26 -17.02 2.34
C PHE A 116 -0.79 -16.80 2.75
N VAL A 117 -0.25 -15.61 2.52
CA VAL A 117 1.16 -15.30 2.83
C VAL A 117 1.40 -15.35 4.33
N GLY A 118 0.53 -14.72 5.13
CA GLY A 118 0.61 -14.74 6.59
C GLY A 118 0.46 -16.15 7.16
N GLY A 119 -0.43 -16.97 6.60
CA GLY A 119 -0.59 -18.38 6.99
C GLY A 119 0.66 -19.22 6.72
N ILE A 120 1.33 -19.04 5.58
CA ILE A 120 2.59 -19.73 5.27
C ILE A 120 3.72 -19.31 6.23
N VAL A 121 3.90 -18.00 6.43
CA VAL A 121 4.91 -17.48 7.36
C VAL A 121 4.66 -18.02 8.77
N PHE A 122 3.41 -17.95 9.24
CA PHE A 122 3.03 -18.47 10.55
C PHE A 122 3.26 -19.97 10.66
N ALA A 123 2.85 -20.76 9.67
CA ALA A 123 3.02 -22.21 9.69
C ALA A 123 4.49 -22.60 9.83
N ILE A 124 5.38 -21.97 9.04
CA ILE A 124 6.81 -22.28 9.06
C ILE A 124 7.46 -21.79 10.35
N GLY A 125 7.12 -20.59 10.82
CA GLY A 125 7.62 -20.07 12.10
C GLY A 125 7.19 -20.93 13.28
N ALA A 126 5.91 -21.30 13.35
CA ALA A 126 5.38 -22.17 14.39
C ALA A 126 5.94 -23.59 14.31
N LEU A 127 6.19 -24.13 13.11
CA LEU A 127 6.82 -25.43 12.94
C LEU A 127 8.28 -25.41 13.44
N GLY A 128 9.04 -24.36 13.09
CA GLY A 128 10.39 -24.18 13.61
C GLY A 128 10.42 -24.09 15.13
N ALA A 129 9.50 -23.32 15.72
CA ALA A 129 9.38 -23.22 17.19
C ALA A 129 8.99 -24.54 17.87
N GLN A 130 8.19 -25.39 17.21
CA GLN A 130 7.86 -26.73 17.73
C GLN A 130 9.02 -27.71 17.62
N MET A 131 9.80 -27.65 16.54
CA MET A 131 10.96 -28.52 16.34
C MET A 131 12.14 -28.15 17.24
N PHE A 132 12.26 -26.86 17.60
CA PHE A 132 13.32 -26.32 18.43
C PHE A 132 12.74 -25.49 19.59
N PRO A 133 12.09 -26.13 20.58
CA PRO A 133 11.39 -25.43 21.67
C PRO A 133 12.33 -24.62 22.57
N ASP A 134 13.57 -25.10 22.76
CA ASP A 134 14.61 -24.43 23.57
C ASP A 134 15.55 -23.55 22.71
N ALA A 135 15.06 -23.06 21.56
CA ALA A 135 15.84 -22.23 20.67
C ALA A 135 16.24 -20.91 21.35
N GLY A 136 17.55 -20.66 21.46
CA GLY A 136 18.06 -19.33 21.82
C GLY A 136 17.79 -18.28 20.74
N ASP A 137 17.97 -17.00 21.06
CA ASP A 137 17.62 -15.84 20.23
C ASP A 137 18.15 -15.93 18.78
N SER A 138 19.36 -16.45 18.61
CA SER A 138 19.96 -16.62 17.27
C SER A 138 19.22 -17.64 16.41
N LEU A 139 18.79 -18.77 16.99
CA LEU A 139 18.05 -19.80 16.26
C LEU A 139 16.61 -19.35 16.00
N ALA A 140 15.99 -18.67 16.96
CA ALA A 140 14.66 -18.06 16.78
C ALA A 140 14.66 -17.02 15.64
N SER A 141 15.70 -16.18 15.55
CA SER A 141 15.87 -15.22 14.45
C SER A 141 16.05 -15.92 13.10
N MET A 142 16.76 -17.05 13.08
CA MET A 142 16.94 -17.87 11.87
C MET A 142 15.61 -18.50 11.43
N ILE A 143 14.82 -19.04 12.35
CA ILE A 143 13.47 -19.56 12.08
C ILE A 143 12.58 -18.48 11.47
N LEU A 144 12.59 -17.27 12.05
CA LEU A 144 11.81 -16.15 11.53
C LEU A 144 12.28 -15.73 10.12
N CYS A 145 13.59 -15.73 9.88
CA CYS A 145 14.15 -15.46 8.56
C CYS A 145 13.71 -16.50 7.51
N VAL A 146 13.74 -17.78 7.85
CA VAL A 146 13.27 -18.86 6.98
C VAL A 146 11.77 -18.73 6.71
N ALA A 147 10.97 -18.43 7.73
CA ALA A 147 9.54 -18.21 7.61
C ALA A 147 9.22 -17.02 6.69
N ALA A 148 9.91 -15.90 6.86
CA ALA A 148 9.75 -14.72 6.02
C ALA A 148 10.21 -14.97 4.57
N GLY A 149 11.30 -15.72 4.38
CA GLY A 149 11.75 -16.17 3.05
C GLY A 149 10.71 -17.04 2.34
N ALA A 150 10.06 -17.94 3.07
CA ALA A 150 8.94 -18.70 2.53
C ALA A 150 7.71 -17.83 2.22
N GLY A 151 7.49 -16.76 2.98
CA GLY A 151 6.51 -15.72 2.66
C GLY A 151 6.77 -15.04 1.31
N VAL A 152 8.03 -14.75 0.99
CA VAL A 152 8.43 -14.21 -0.33
C VAL A 152 8.11 -15.21 -1.45
N LEU A 153 8.44 -16.49 -1.25
CA LEU A 153 8.12 -17.56 -2.21
C LEU A 153 6.61 -17.75 -2.38
N ALA A 154 5.85 -17.67 -1.28
CA ALA A 154 4.39 -17.72 -1.30
C ALA A 154 3.81 -16.53 -2.09
N ALA A 155 4.28 -15.30 -1.83
CA ALA A 155 3.88 -14.12 -2.59
C ALA A 155 4.20 -14.29 -4.09
N TRP A 156 5.37 -14.82 -4.44
CA TRP A 156 5.71 -15.11 -5.84
C TRP A 156 4.76 -16.15 -6.48
N ALA A 157 4.47 -17.25 -5.78
CA ALA A 157 3.54 -18.27 -6.24
C ALA A 157 2.11 -17.71 -6.42
N HIS A 158 1.66 -16.89 -5.47
CA HIS A 158 0.38 -16.19 -5.54
C HIS A 158 0.32 -15.24 -6.74
N TRP A 159 1.38 -14.44 -6.97
CA TRP A 159 1.46 -13.53 -8.11
C TRP A 159 1.35 -14.28 -9.42
N ARG A 160 2.14 -15.35 -9.60
CA ARG A 160 2.12 -16.18 -10.82
C ARG A 160 0.72 -16.75 -11.12
N ARG A 161 -0.07 -17.04 -10.08
CA ARG A 161 -1.40 -17.64 -10.24
C ARG A 161 -2.51 -16.61 -10.46
N PHE A 162 -2.55 -15.57 -9.63
CA PHE A 162 -3.69 -14.66 -9.54
C PHE A 162 -3.43 -13.29 -10.17
N MET A 163 -2.16 -12.91 -10.35
CA MET A 163 -1.74 -11.64 -10.95
C MET A 163 -2.38 -10.42 -10.27
N VAL A 164 -2.47 -10.46 -8.93
CA VAL A 164 -3.02 -9.38 -8.09
C VAL A 164 -1.92 -8.38 -7.75
N PRO A 165 -2.04 -7.10 -8.16
CA PRO A 165 -0.99 -6.08 -8.03
C PRO A 165 -0.31 -5.96 -6.66
N ILE A 166 -1.10 -5.97 -5.58
CA ILE A 166 -0.60 -5.82 -4.21
C ILE A 166 0.36 -6.94 -3.80
N THR A 167 0.28 -8.11 -4.41
CA THR A 167 1.16 -9.26 -4.09
C THR A 167 2.63 -8.94 -4.31
N VAL A 168 2.96 -8.13 -5.32
CA VAL A 168 4.34 -7.73 -5.60
C VAL A 168 4.88 -6.81 -4.51
N ALA A 169 4.05 -5.88 -4.01
CA ALA A 169 4.42 -5.00 -2.91
C ALA A 169 4.61 -5.77 -1.59
N VAL A 170 3.71 -6.71 -1.28
CA VAL A 170 3.84 -7.60 -0.11
C VAL A 170 5.12 -8.45 -0.22
N GLY A 171 5.39 -9.02 -1.39
CA GLY A 171 6.62 -9.79 -1.64
C GLY A 171 7.89 -8.96 -1.53
N ALA A 172 7.89 -7.73 -2.07
CA ALA A 172 9.03 -6.81 -1.99
C ALA A 172 9.30 -6.36 -0.54
N ALA A 173 8.25 -6.01 0.22
CA ALA A 173 8.36 -5.65 1.63
C ALA A 173 8.85 -6.83 2.49
N ALA A 174 8.35 -8.05 2.22
CA ALA A 174 8.82 -9.26 2.90
C ALA A 174 10.30 -9.53 2.59
N ALA A 175 10.72 -9.40 1.32
CA ALA A 175 12.11 -9.58 0.92
C ALA A 175 13.03 -8.54 1.57
N ALA A 176 12.59 -7.28 1.65
CA ALA A 176 13.28 -6.24 2.40
C ALA A 176 13.41 -6.60 3.88
N GLY A 177 12.34 -7.04 4.53
CA GLY A 177 12.35 -7.48 5.93
C GLY A 177 13.33 -8.63 6.19
N VAL A 178 13.37 -9.63 5.29
CA VAL A 178 14.35 -10.73 5.33
C VAL A 178 15.77 -10.19 5.24
N GLY A 179 16.04 -9.33 4.24
CA GLY A 179 17.38 -8.75 4.04
C GLY A 179 17.85 -7.94 5.25
N VAL A 180 16.98 -7.08 5.79
CA VAL A 180 17.25 -6.31 7.02
C VAL A 180 17.54 -7.25 8.19
N SER A 181 16.71 -8.28 8.38
CA SER A 181 16.86 -9.24 9.49
C SER A 181 18.17 -10.02 9.41
N LEU A 182 18.59 -10.45 8.22
CA LEU A 182 19.85 -11.15 8.00
C LEU A 182 21.06 -10.28 8.33
N VAL A 183 21.07 -9.03 7.87
CA VAL A 183 22.16 -8.10 8.20
C VAL A 183 22.18 -7.82 9.71
N MET A 184 21.00 -7.73 10.34
CA MET A 184 20.92 -7.47 11.78
C MET A 184 21.34 -8.66 12.64
N ALA A 185 21.12 -9.89 12.17
CA ALA A 185 21.67 -11.08 12.80
C ALA A 185 23.21 -11.11 12.72
N ALA A 186 23.81 -10.62 11.64
CA ALA A 186 25.26 -10.56 11.47
C ALA A 186 25.92 -9.41 12.24
N MET A 187 25.21 -8.29 12.44
CA MET A 187 25.71 -7.08 13.10
C MET A 187 24.75 -6.60 14.19
N PRO A 188 24.59 -7.36 15.29
CA PRO A 188 23.66 -7.01 16.35
C PRO A 188 24.11 -5.76 17.13
N GLY A 189 23.16 -5.03 17.73
CA GLY A 189 23.42 -3.98 18.72
C GLY A 189 23.47 -2.54 18.19
N SER A 190 23.34 -2.31 16.89
CA SER A 190 23.22 -0.94 16.35
C SER A 190 21.78 -0.44 16.35
N MET A 191 21.51 0.69 17.01
CA MET A 191 20.19 1.34 17.03
C MET A 191 19.88 2.10 15.74
N THR A 192 20.90 2.49 14.96
CA THR A 192 20.74 3.29 13.73
C THR A 192 20.72 2.44 12.46
N LEU A 193 21.37 1.28 12.49
CA LEU A 193 21.47 0.38 11.34
C LEU A 193 20.11 -0.13 10.82
N PRO A 194 19.12 -0.51 11.65
CA PRO A 194 17.81 -0.95 11.17
C PRO A 194 17.14 0.11 10.28
N PHE A 195 17.16 1.37 10.70
CA PHE A 195 16.55 2.48 9.95
C PHE A 195 17.35 2.82 8.70
N THR A 196 18.68 2.68 8.73
CA THR A 196 19.50 2.87 7.53
C THR A 196 19.20 1.80 6.49
N LEU A 197 19.11 0.54 6.90
CA LEU A 197 18.77 -0.57 6.02
C LEU A 197 17.33 -0.45 5.50
N LEU A 198 16.39 -0.05 6.35
CA LEU A 198 15.01 0.19 5.97
C LEU A 198 14.89 1.33 4.96
N LEU A 199 15.66 2.42 5.12
CA LEU A 199 15.74 3.50 4.15
C LEU A 199 16.27 3.02 2.81
N VAL A 200 17.38 2.28 2.79
CA VAL A 200 17.97 1.72 1.56
C VAL A 200 16.99 0.79 0.87
N ALA A 201 16.32 -0.09 1.62
CA ALA A 201 15.31 -0.98 1.07
C ALA A 201 14.10 -0.21 0.53
N GLY A 202 13.62 0.82 1.25
CA GLY A 202 12.54 1.69 0.80
C GLY A 202 12.89 2.41 -0.49
N LEU A 203 14.10 2.95 -0.61
CA LEU A 203 14.60 3.58 -1.85
C LEU A 203 14.73 2.58 -3.00
N ALA A 204 15.16 1.34 -2.73
CA ALA A 204 15.22 0.29 -3.74
C ALA A 204 13.82 -0.12 -4.24
N ILE A 205 12.84 -0.27 -3.33
CA ILE A 205 11.44 -0.54 -3.70
C ILE A 205 10.84 0.66 -4.45
N PHE A 206 11.15 1.89 -4.05
CA PHE A 206 10.74 3.09 -4.76
C PHE A 206 11.32 3.12 -6.19
N ALA A 207 12.59 2.79 -6.36
CA ALA A 207 13.22 2.69 -7.68
C ALA A 207 12.55 1.59 -8.54
N LEU A 208 12.19 0.45 -7.94
CA LEU A 208 11.42 -0.60 -8.61
C LEU A 208 10.02 -0.11 -9.01
N ALA A 209 9.36 0.63 -8.13
CA ALA A 209 8.05 1.24 -8.39
C ALA A 209 8.13 2.21 -9.58
N MET A 210 9.17 3.06 -9.60
CA MET A 210 9.44 3.98 -10.71
C MET A 210 9.72 3.24 -12.01
N TRP A 211 10.47 2.13 -11.97
CA TRP A 211 10.71 1.32 -13.17
C TRP A 211 9.40 0.82 -13.79
N TRP A 212 8.42 0.43 -12.97
CA TRP A 212 7.11 -0.02 -13.45
C TRP A 212 6.26 1.16 -13.95
N ASP A 213 6.22 2.28 -13.21
CA ASP A 213 5.44 3.46 -13.60
C ASP A 213 5.94 4.05 -14.92
N MET A 214 7.27 4.15 -15.11
CA MET A 214 7.88 4.63 -16.35
C MET A 214 7.66 3.67 -17.54
N SER A 215 7.45 2.39 -17.28
CA SER A 215 7.16 1.40 -18.34
C SER A 215 5.72 1.46 -18.86
N ASP A 216 4.83 2.18 -18.16
CA ASP A 216 3.42 2.35 -18.48
C ASP A 216 2.98 3.80 -18.22
N ARG A 217 3.57 4.73 -18.98
CA ARG A 217 3.35 6.18 -18.84
C ARG A 217 1.90 6.61 -19.10
N ALA A 218 1.17 5.83 -19.90
CA ALA A 218 -0.24 6.03 -20.18
C ALA A 218 -1.15 5.48 -19.07
N ARG A 219 -0.61 4.66 -18.15
CA ARG A 219 -1.31 4.01 -17.04
C ARG A 219 -2.50 3.16 -17.49
N THR A 220 -2.34 2.47 -18.61
CA THR A 220 -3.42 1.65 -19.20
C THR A 220 -3.29 0.16 -18.89
N THR A 221 -2.17 -0.26 -18.30
CA THR A 221 -1.90 -1.67 -17.99
C THR A 221 -1.85 -1.93 -16.49
N ARG A 222 -1.87 -3.21 -16.11
CA ARG A 222 -1.69 -3.64 -14.70
C ARG A 222 -0.36 -3.21 -14.08
N ARG A 223 0.62 -2.77 -14.89
CA ARG A 223 1.91 -2.29 -14.41
C ARG A 223 1.74 -1.02 -13.56
N SER A 224 0.80 -0.14 -13.93
CA SER A 224 0.43 1.04 -13.14
C SER A 224 -0.10 0.66 -11.75
N ASP A 225 -0.96 -0.36 -11.66
CA ASP A 225 -1.50 -0.80 -10.36
C ASP A 225 -0.40 -1.31 -9.44
N VAL A 226 0.54 -2.08 -9.98
CA VAL A 226 1.61 -2.61 -9.15
C VAL A 226 2.62 -1.52 -8.77
N ALA A 227 2.92 -0.60 -9.69
CA ALA A 227 3.71 0.59 -9.37
C ALA A 227 3.06 1.37 -8.22
N PHE A 228 1.73 1.53 -8.24
CA PHE A 228 0.99 2.15 -7.14
C PHE A 228 1.24 1.42 -5.81
N TRP A 229 1.05 0.09 -5.75
CA TRP A 229 1.24 -0.66 -4.50
C TRP A 229 2.70 -0.65 -4.02
N LEU A 230 3.67 -0.68 -4.94
CA LEU A 230 5.09 -0.56 -4.57
C LEU A 230 5.42 0.83 -4.01
N HIS A 231 4.87 1.90 -4.57
CA HIS A 231 4.99 3.25 -3.99
C HIS A 231 4.36 3.31 -2.60
N LEU A 232 3.18 2.69 -2.42
CA LEU A 232 2.50 2.64 -1.13
C LEU A 232 3.31 1.88 -0.07
N ALA A 233 4.02 0.81 -0.46
CA ALA A 233 4.94 0.09 0.42
C ALA A 233 6.22 0.89 0.73
N ALA A 234 6.83 1.51 -0.29
CA ALA A 234 8.08 2.26 -0.13
C ALA A 234 7.94 3.53 0.71
N ALA A 235 6.83 4.25 0.55
CA ALA A 235 6.58 5.54 1.20
C ALA A 235 6.79 5.51 2.74
N PRO A 236 6.15 4.60 3.50
CA PRO A 236 6.36 4.52 4.95
C PRO A 236 7.77 4.08 5.33
N MET A 237 8.39 3.20 4.55
CA MET A 237 9.78 2.78 4.79
C MET A 237 10.75 3.96 4.70
N ILE A 238 10.59 4.80 3.66
CA ILE A 238 11.42 5.99 3.45
C ILE A 238 11.13 7.05 4.53
N ALA A 239 9.85 7.41 4.71
CA ALA A 239 9.45 8.45 5.64
C ALA A 239 9.85 8.10 7.08
N HIS A 240 9.46 6.92 7.57
CA HIS A 240 9.75 6.48 8.93
C HIS A 240 11.26 6.47 9.21
N SER A 241 12.05 5.93 8.27
CA SER A 241 13.49 5.85 8.43
C SER A 241 14.14 7.23 8.46
N LEU A 242 13.77 8.15 7.57
CA LEU A 242 14.32 9.50 7.55
C LEU A 242 13.98 10.26 8.84
N PHE A 243 12.73 10.21 9.30
CA PHE A 243 12.34 10.91 10.53
C PHE A 243 13.03 10.35 11.78
N HIS A 244 13.24 9.04 11.84
CA HIS A 244 14.00 8.42 12.93
C HIS A 244 15.49 8.78 12.87
N LEU A 245 16.12 8.71 11.69
CA LEU A 245 17.54 9.05 11.51
C LEU A 245 17.82 10.53 11.80
N LEU A 246 16.84 11.41 11.59
CA LEU A 246 16.90 12.83 11.95
C LEU A 246 16.64 13.10 13.45
N GLY A 247 16.37 12.06 14.25
CA GLY A 247 16.13 12.17 15.68
C GLY A 247 14.82 12.87 16.06
N VAL A 248 13.86 12.95 15.14
CA VAL A 248 12.54 13.53 15.39
C VAL A 248 11.73 12.66 16.37
N MET A 249 12.02 11.36 16.39
CA MET A 249 11.31 10.35 17.19
C MET A 249 11.95 10.07 18.56
N ASN A 250 13.01 10.79 18.95
CA ASN A 250 13.78 10.47 20.16
C ASN A 250 13.12 10.93 21.48
N GLY A 251 11.90 11.47 21.45
CA GLY A 251 11.15 11.90 22.64
C GLY A 251 11.52 13.27 23.21
N ASP A 252 12.59 13.90 22.70
CA ASP A 252 12.95 15.28 23.05
C ASP A 252 12.01 16.31 22.42
N GLU A 253 11.95 17.51 23.00
CA GLU A 253 11.28 18.64 22.37
C GLU A 253 11.87 18.92 20.97
N ILE A 254 11.00 18.98 19.96
CA ILE A 254 11.41 19.23 18.57
C ILE A 254 11.89 20.67 18.46
N SER A 255 13.21 20.90 18.44
CA SER A 255 13.75 22.23 18.16
C SER A 255 13.20 22.82 16.85
N ALA A 256 13.10 24.15 16.76
CA ALA A 256 12.68 24.85 15.54
C ALA A 256 13.46 24.42 14.28
N ALA A 257 14.76 24.12 14.42
CA ALA A 257 15.58 23.61 13.32
C ALA A 257 15.13 22.22 12.83
N ARG A 258 14.82 21.29 13.75
CA ARG A 258 14.27 19.97 13.40
C ARG A 258 12.89 20.10 12.76
N ALA A 259 12.03 20.97 13.27
CA ALA A 259 10.72 21.23 12.68
C ALA A 259 10.83 21.78 11.25
N ALA A 260 11.72 22.75 11.01
CA ALA A 260 12.00 23.28 9.68
C ALA A 260 12.51 22.19 8.72
N LEU A 261 13.37 21.29 9.20
CA LEU A 261 13.87 20.16 8.40
C LEU A 261 12.75 19.18 8.03
N VAL A 262 11.84 18.86 8.97
CA VAL A 262 10.67 18.00 8.70
C VAL A 262 9.76 18.63 7.65
N ILE A 263 9.50 19.93 7.74
CA ILE A 263 8.70 20.67 6.76
C ILE A 263 9.40 20.65 5.39
N ALA A 264 10.70 20.90 5.34
CA ALA A 264 11.47 20.84 4.09
C ALA A 264 11.42 19.44 3.45
N LEU A 265 11.53 18.38 4.25
CA LEU A 265 11.42 17.01 3.76
C LEU A 265 10.01 16.72 3.24
N TYR A 266 8.98 17.22 3.90
CA TYR A 266 7.59 17.07 3.43
C TYR A 266 7.34 17.78 2.10
N VAL A 267 7.86 19.01 1.96
CA VAL A 267 7.82 19.72 0.68
C VAL A 267 8.56 18.93 -0.40
N ALA A 268 9.73 18.37 -0.10
CA ALA A 268 10.46 17.51 -1.03
C ALA A 268 9.64 16.27 -1.44
N PHE A 269 8.98 15.60 -0.50
CA PHE A 269 8.05 14.51 -0.82
C PHE A 269 6.86 14.98 -1.65
N GLY A 270 6.33 16.18 -1.42
CA GLY A 270 5.28 16.78 -2.25
C GLY A 270 5.73 17.05 -3.68
N LEU A 271 6.94 17.56 -3.87
CA LEU A 271 7.51 17.78 -5.20
C LEU A 271 7.69 16.44 -5.96
N VAL A 272 8.22 15.42 -5.28
CA VAL A 272 8.33 14.07 -5.85
C VAL A 272 6.95 13.51 -6.18
N ALA A 273 5.99 13.59 -5.24
CA ALA A 273 4.62 13.11 -5.40
C ALA A 273 3.90 13.77 -6.59
N LEU A 274 4.09 15.08 -6.80
CA LEU A 274 3.57 15.81 -7.96
C LEU A 274 4.23 15.35 -9.26
N ALA A 275 5.57 15.22 -9.28
CA ALA A 275 6.30 14.81 -10.47
C ALA A 275 5.87 13.42 -10.96
N ILE A 276 5.76 12.47 -10.04
CA ILE A 276 5.36 11.08 -10.34
C ILE A 276 3.84 10.88 -10.40
N ASP A 277 3.05 11.91 -10.07
CA ASP A 277 1.59 11.83 -9.98
C ASP A 277 1.11 10.70 -9.05
N ARG A 278 1.65 10.64 -7.81
CA ARG A 278 1.28 9.66 -6.77
C ARG A 278 1.18 10.33 -5.40
N ARG A 279 -0.02 10.28 -4.80
CA ARG A 279 -0.32 10.94 -3.50
C ARG A 279 0.19 10.18 -2.27
N ALA A 280 0.52 8.88 -2.40
CA ALA A 280 0.87 8.00 -1.28
C ALA A 280 2.04 8.51 -0.41
N LEU A 281 3.06 9.15 -1.01
CA LEU A 281 4.20 9.73 -0.28
C LEU A 281 3.78 10.84 0.70
N LEU A 282 2.86 11.71 0.27
CA LEU A 282 2.33 12.80 1.09
C LEU A 282 1.50 12.27 2.26
N VAL A 283 0.68 11.24 2.02
CA VAL A 283 -0.14 10.63 3.06
C VAL A 283 0.73 9.94 4.11
N SER A 284 1.76 9.19 3.67
CA SER A 284 2.62 8.45 4.58
C SER A 284 3.47 9.33 5.49
N SER A 285 3.79 10.55 5.08
CA SER A 285 4.62 11.49 5.85
C SER A 285 3.79 12.47 6.68
N LEU A 286 2.46 12.48 6.52
CA LEU A 286 1.54 13.44 7.13
C LEU A 286 1.62 13.47 8.66
N ALA A 287 1.63 12.29 9.31
CA ALA A 287 1.67 12.19 10.77
C ALA A 287 2.91 12.86 11.37
N TYR A 288 4.06 12.72 10.73
CA TYR A 288 5.33 13.29 11.18
C TYR A 288 5.33 14.81 11.09
N VAL A 289 4.71 15.35 10.04
CA VAL A 289 4.65 16.79 9.81
C VAL A 289 3.64 17.46 10.71
N LEU A 290 2.50 16.82 10.96
CA LEU A 290 1.56 17.24 11.99
C LEU A 290 2.27 17.33 13.35
N PHE A 291 3.03 16.29 13.73
CA PHE A 291 3.78 16.29 14.98
C PHE A 291 4.84 17.41 15.04
N ALA A 292 5.58 17.63 13.93
CA ALA A 292 6.58 18.68 13.85
C ALA A 292 6.01 20.10 13.93
N LEU A 293 4.93 20.38 13.20
CA LEU A 293 4.25 21.68 13.25
C LEU A 293 3.58 21.93 14.60
N TYR A 294 3.00 20.89 15.20
CA TYR A 294 2.48 20.98 16.56
C TYR A 294 3.57 21.40 17.55
N GLY A 295 4.75 20.76 17.50
CA GLY A 295 5.90 21.13 18.32
C GLY A 295 6.36 22.57 18.08
N LEU A 296 6.39 23.00 16.81
CA LEU A 296 6.80 24.35 16.42
C LEU A 296 5.85 25.43 16.98
N PHE A 297 4.53 25.25 16.85
CA PHE A 297 3.56 26.20 17.38
C PHE A 297 3.57 26.26 18.91
N ARG A 298 3.79 25.12 19.57
CA ARG A 298 3.93 25.06 21.02
C ARG A 298 5.14 25.86 21.50
N GLN A 299 6.29 25.73 20.82
CA GLN A 299 7.49 26.52 21.11
C GLN A 299 7.32 28.01 20.83
N ALA A 300 6.53 28.37 19.81
CA ALA A 300 6.21 29.76 19.48
C ALA A 300 5.24 30.43 20.49
N GLY A 301 4.84 29.73 21.56
CA GLY A 301 3.94 30.25 22.60
C GLY A 301 2.45 30.05 22.33
N ALA A 302 2.06 29.44 21.21
CA ALA A 302 0.67 29.16 20.86
C ALA A 302 0.17 27.83 21.45
N VAL A 303 0.47 27.53 22.72
CA VAL A 303 0.30 26.19 23.32
C VAL A 303 -1.14 25.70 23.24
N GLU A 304 -2.12 26.55 23.57
CA GLU A 304 -3.56 26.18 23.56
C GLU A 304 -4.10 25.94 22.15
N MET A 305 -3.60 26.69 21.16
CA MET A 305 -4.09 26.65 19.77
C MET A 305 -3.22 25.79 18.84
N SER A 306 -2.15 25.17 19.34
CA SER A 306 -1.17 24.44 18.52
C SER A 306 -1.82 23.35 17.65
N TRP A 307 -2.79 22.61 18.21
CA TRP A 307 -3.56 21.60 17.46
C TRP A 307 -4.42 22.23 16.36
N ALA A 308 -5.15 23.30 16.68
CA ALA A 308 -6.02 23.99 15.74
C ALA A 308 -5.22 24.62 14.60
N LEU A 309 -4.11 25.29 14.90
CA LEU A 309 -3.23 25.91 13.91
C LEU A 309 -2.55 24.85 13.03
N THR A 310 -2.05 23.76 13.62
CA THR A 310 -1.46 22.64 12.87
C THR A 310 -2.48 22.04 11.89
N ALA A 311 -3.67 21.72 12.38
CA ALA A 311 -4.74 21.13 11.57
C ALA A 311 -5.22 22.11 10.48
N LEU A 312 -5.35 23.40 10.81
CA LEU A 312 -5.74 24.43 9.86
C LEU A 312 -4.70 24.58 8.73
N VAL A 313 -3.41 24.72 9.07
CA VAL A 313 -2.35 24.90 8.09
C VAL A 313 -2.20 23.66 7.20
N ILE A 314 -2.09 22.48 7.78
CA ILE A 314 -1.89 21.26 7.00
C ILE A 314 -3.16 20.85 6.26
N GLY A 315 -4.32 20.95 6.89
CA GLY A 315 -5.61 20.64 6.26
C GLY A 315 -5.90 21.56 5.08
N SER A 316 -5.73 22.87 5.24
CA SER A 316 -5.93 23.82 4.14
C SER A 316 -4.92 23.61 3.02
N ALA A 317 -3.64 23.39 3.33
CA ALA A 317 -2.61 23.12 2.32
C ALA A 317 -2.92 21.85 1.51
N LEU A 318 -3.35 20.77 2.19
CA LEU A 318 -3.74 19.52 1.52
C LEU A 318 -5.00 19.67 0.67
N LEU A 319 -6.02 20.38 1.16
CA LEU A 319 -7.24 20.64 0.39
C LEU A 319 -6.96 21.49 -0.85
N LEU A 320 -6.17 22.55 -0.70
CA LEU A 320 -5.72 23.39 -1.81
C LEU A 320 -4.90 22.60 -2.82
N LEU A 321 -3.93 21.81 -2.36
CA LEU A 321 -3.11 20.95 -3.21
C LEU A 321 -3.96 19.88 -3.92
N SER A 322 -4.97 19.32 -3.26
CA SER A 322 -5.91 18.38 -3.87
C SER A 322 -6.73 19.06 -4.98
N ALA A 323 -7.28 20.25 -4.71
CA ALA A 323 -8.07 20.99 -5.70
C ALA A 323 -7.23 21.47 -6.90
N LEU A 324 -5.95 21.80 -6.67
CA LEU A 324 -5.04 22.34 -7.67
C LEU A 324 -4.00 21.32 -8.14
N TRP A 325 -4.23 20.03 -7.91
CA TRP A 325 -3.23 18.97 -8.14
C TRP A 325 -2.65 19.00 -9.56
N HIS A 326 -3.53 19.02 -10.57
CA HIS A 326 -3.12 19.05 -11.98
C HIS A 326 -2.33 20.31 -12.35
N HIS A 327 -2.74 21.47 -11.84
CA HIS A 327 -2.05 22.73 -12.08
C HIS A 327 -0.66 22.75 -11.43
N ALA A 328 -0.58 22.35 -10.16
CA ALA A 328 0.68 22.25 -9.42
C ALA A 328 1.63 21.27 -10.12
N ARG A 329 1.11 20.12 -10.56
CA ARG A 329 1.88 19.13 -11.31
C ARG A 329 2.42 19.67 -12.63
N ALA A 330 1.59 20.36 -13.42
CA ALA A 330 2.01 20.93 -14.69
C ALA A 330 3.18 21.91 -14.52
N LEU A 331 3.15 22.75 -13.47
CA LEU A 331 4.25 23.65 -13.13
C LEU A 331 5.53 22.90 -12.77
N ILE A 332 5.44 21.88 -11.91
CA ILE A 332 6.62 21.10 -11.48
C ILE A 332 7.23 20.34 -12.65
N VAL A 333 6.42 19.59 -13.42
CA VAL A 333 6.91 18.77 -14.53
C VAL A 333 7.40 19.65 -15.69
N GLY A 334 6.76 20.79 -15.95
CA GLY A 334 7.20 21.76 -16.96
C GLY A 334 8.55 22.41 -16.64
N GLY A 335 8.91 22.50 -15.34
CA GLY A 335 10.23 22.97 -14.91
C GLY A 335 11.35 21.91 -14.95
N LEU A 336 11.03 20.63 -15.18
CA LEU A 336 12.02 19.56 -15.22
C LEU A 336 12.73 19.50 -16.59
N PRO A 337 14.01 19.05 -16.62
CA PRO A 337 14.72 18.78 -17.86
C PRO A 337 13.94 17.80 -18.77
N PRO A 338 13.98 17.97 -20.11
CA PRO A 338 13.23 17.12 -21.05
C PRO A 338 13.45 15.61 -20.84
N ARG A 339 14.69 15.22 -20.54
CA ARG A 339 15.06 13.81 -20.28
C ARG A 339 14.30 13.17 -19.11
N LEU A 340 13.88 13.96 -18.12
CA LEU A 340 13.11 13.49 -16.97
C LEU A 340 11.60 13.58 -17.25
N SER A 341 11.11 14.69 -17.80
CA SER A 341 9.68 14.84 -18.12
C SER A 341 9.20 13.82 -19.16
N GLU A 342 10.05 13.45 -20.12
CA GLU A 342 9.83 12.38 -21.09
C GLU A 342 9.86 10.97 -20.49
N ARG A 343 10.10 10.78 -19.20
CA ARG A 343 9.99 9.47 -18.54
C ARG A 343 8.82 9.41 -17.57
N LEU A 344 8.31 10.56 -17.15
CA LEU A 344 7.20 10.68 -16.21
C LEU A 344 5.84 10.46 -16.90
N PRO A 345 4.76 10.16 -16.14
CA PRO A 345 3.42 10.03 -16.69
C PRO A 345 3.00 11.26 -17.50
N TYR A 346 2.14 11.10 -18.50
CA TYR A 346 1.72 12.22 -19.36
C TYR A 346 1.02 13.34 -18.55
N LEU A 347 1.24 14.59 -18.94
CA LEU A 347 0.58 15.76 -18.35
C LEU A 347 -0.89 15.82 -18.77
N ASP A 348 -1.12 15.66 -20.07
CA ASP A 348 -2.45 15.60 -20.66
C ASP A 348 -2.71 14.17 -21.15
N ARG A 349 -3.77 13.53 -20.65
CA ARG A 349 -4.28 12.29 -21.25
C ARG A 349 -5.00 12.68 -22.53
N ALA A 350 -4.27 12.91 -23.62
CA ALA A 350 -4.89 13.06 -24.93
C ALA A 350 -5.63 11.76 -25.26
N VAL A 351 -6.94 11.85 -25.47
CA VAL A 351 -7.75 10.76 -26.03
C VAL A 351 -7.26 10.55 -27.45
N ALA A 352 -6.53 9.47 -27.69
CA ALA A 352 -6.19 9.01 -29.03
C ALA A 352 -7.38 8.28 -29.66
#